data_AF-A0AAY4B9Y7-F1
#
_entry.id   AF-A0AAY4B9Y7-F1
#
_cell.length_a   1.000
_cell.length_b   1.000
_cell.length_c   1.000
_cell.angle_alpha   90.00
_cell.angle_beta   90.00
_cell.angle_gamma   90.00
#
_symmetry.space_group_name_H-M   'P 1'
#
loop_
_entity.id
_entity.type
_entity.pdbx_description
1 polymer ?
#
loop_
_entity_poly.entity_id
_entity_poly.type
_entity_poly.pdbx_seq_one_letter_code
_entity_poly.pdbx_strand_id
1 'polypeptide(L)'
;MKSDVEELMPRLLPLESGDLDDLDFSEPPRNPQDYLRQVQREASLCPDVVVAQIDPKKLKKKQTVNASITGCQAAPAGFSPSLKWQLKQVSNFSEVRQRVHKHRQHWRSQTLDDNVVVPNSDDEEGWKIFCLGENVYLNSPPTLEETNAPGLDYVKTGFPPFLSIVSRLNQATISAVLEYLMTWFSERSFVPQLGRWMYALLACLEKPLLPEAHSLIRQLARRSSEVRATLVRDHHNVCSMCQLEEKMFL
;
A
#
# COMPACT_ATOMS: atom_id res chain seq x y z
N MET A 1 13.33 -1.61 -41.12
CA MET A 1 12.54 -1.31 -39.90
C MET A 1 11.18 -1.95 -40.12
N LYS A 2 10.81 -2.97 -39.34
CA LYS A 2 9.44 -3.52 -39.39
C LYS A 2 8.50 -2.38 -39.00
N SER A 3 7.47 -2.11 -39.77
CA SER A 3 6.46 -1.13 -39.40
C SER A 3 5.77 -1.59 -38.11
N ASP A 4 5.50 -0.69 -37.16
CA ASP A 4 4.85 -0.99 -35.87
C ASP A 4 3.53 -1.80 -36.02
N VAL A 5 2.90 -1.73 -37.19
CA VAL A 5 1.71 -2.50 -37.59
C VAL A 5 1.97 -4.01 -37.67
N GLU A 6 3.16 -4.43 -38.09
CA GLU A 6 3.53 -5.86 -38.17
C GLU A 6 3.82 -6.49 -36.80
N GLU A 7 4.03 -5.67 -35.76
CA GLU A 7 4.22 -6.15 -34.39
C GLU A 7 2.88 -6.42 -33.69
N LEU A 8 1.88 -5.55 -33.92
CA LEU A 8 0.55 -5.71 -33.33
C LEU A 8 -0.30 -6.77 -34.06
N MET A 9 -0.11 -6.92 -35.38
CA MET A 9 -0.78 -7.95 -36.18
C MET A 9 0.23 -8.64 -37.12
N PRO A 10 0.99 -9.62 -36.60
CA PRO A 10 1.98 -10.32 -37.41
C PRO A 10 1.32 -11.15 -38.52
N ARG A 11 1.93 -11.17 -39.70
CA ARG A 11 1.51 -12.04 -40.80
C ARG A 11 1.85 -13.49 -40.46
N LEU A 12 0.81 -14.32 -40.29
CA LEU A 12 0.97 -15.74 -39.95
C LEU A 12 0.96 -16.67 -41.17
N LEU A 13 0.42 -16.20 -42.29
CA LEU A 13 0.36 -16.96 -43.53
C LEU A 13 1.43 -16.48 -44.49
N PRO A 14 2.22 -17.40 -45.08
CA PRO A 14 3.22 -17.03 -46.07
C PRO A 14 2.52 -16.54 -47.33
N LEU A 15 2.85 -15.32 -47.73
CA LEU A 15 2.37 -14.70 -48.96
C LEU A 15 3.57 -14.22 -49.76
N GLU A 16 3.72 -14.77 -50.96
CA GLU A 16 4.76 -14.35 -51.89
C GLU A 16 4.36 -13.03 -52.54
N SER A 17 5.23 -12.03 -52.45
CA SER A 17 5.09 -10.71 -53.10
C SER A 17 5.30 -10.85 -54.61
N GLY A 18 4.35 -11.47 -55.29
CA GLY A 18 4.26 -11.50 -56.76
C GLY A 18 3.37 -10.37 -57.28
N ASP A 19 3.65 -9.91 -58.50
CA ASP A 19 2.96 -8.80 -59.15
C ASP A 19 1.44 -9.03 -59.23
N LEU A 20 0.68 -8.06 -58.73
CA LEU A 20 -0.78 -8.11 -58.57
C LEU A 20 -1.55 -7.90 -59.89
N ASP A 21 -0.86 -7.74 -61.01
CA ASP A 21 -1.43 -7.26 -62.28
C ASP A 21 -1.94 -8.39 -63.19
N ASP A 22 -1.62 -9.67 -62.90
CA ASP A 22 -1.94 -10.82 -63.77
C ASP A 22 -3.14 -11.68 -63.30
N LEU A 23 -3.77 -11.36 -62.17
CA LEU A 23 -4.89 -12.15 -61.63
C LEU A 23 -6.25 -11.54 -62.03
N ASP A 24 -7.12 -12.36 -62.62
CA ASP A 24 -8.53 -12.01 -62.83
C ASP A 24 -9.30 -12.24 -61.51
N PHE A 25 -9.63 -11.14 -60.83
CA PHE A 25 -10.32 -11.15 -59.53
C PHE A 25 -11.85 -11.35 -59.65
N SER A 26 -12.38 -11.54 -60.86
CA SER A 26 -13.80 -11.83 -61.10
C SER A 26 -14.13 -13.34 -61.04
N GLU A 27 -13.12 -14.20 -61.21
CA GLU A 27 -13.26 -15.65 -61.04
C GLU A 27 -13.01 -16.08 -59.58
N PRO A 28 -13.65 -17.17 -59.11
CA PRO A 28 -13.34 -17.75 -57.81
C PRO A 28 -11.88 -18.26 -57.75
N PRO A 29 -11.14 -17.99 -56.67
CA PRO A 29 -9.73 -18.36 -56.56
C PRO A 29 -9.55 -19.87 -56.53
N ARG A 30 -8.60 -20.37 -57.33
CA ARG A 30 -8.34 -21.81 -57.50
C ARG A 30 -7.27 -22.34 -56.55
N ASN A 31 -6.54 -21.45 -55.86
CA ASN A 31 -5.52 -21.81 -54.88
C ASN A 31 -5.55 -20.87 -53.64
N PRO A 32 -4.92 -21.28 -52.52
CA PRO A 32 -4.91 -20.47 -51.29
C PRO A 32 -4.13 -19.15 -51.39
N GLN A 33 -3.10 -19.07 -52.23
CA GLN A 33 -2.27 -17.86 -52.39
C GLN A 33 -3.05 -16.76 -53.13
N ASP A 34 -3.80 -17.12 -54.17
CA ASP A 34 -4.65 -16.23 -54.95
C ASP A 34 -5.82 -15.73 -54.12
N TYR A 35 -6.39 -16.61 -53.28
CA TYR A 35 -7.40 -16.21 -52.29
C TYR A 35 -6.85 -15.13 -51.35
N LEU A 36 -5.67 -15.34 -50.76
CA LEU A 36 -5.07 -14.38 -49.84
C LEU A 36 -4.69 -13.06 -50.52
N ARG A 37 -4.29 -13.07 -51.79
CA ARG A 37 -4.07 -11.85 -52.60
C ARG A 37 -5.37 -11.11 -52.87
N GLN A 38 -6.45 -11.82 -53.21
CA GLN A 38 -7.77 -11.24 -53.39
C GLN A 38 -8.26 -10.59 -52.09
N VAL A 39 -8.06 -11.24 -50.94
CA VAL A 39 -8.39 -10.70 -49.62
C VAL A 39 -7.54 -9.47 -49.28
N GLN A 40 -6.23 -9.46 -49.59
CA GLN A 40 -5.39 -8.27 -49.37
C GLN A 40 -5.85 -7.07 -50.21
N ARG A 41 -6.26 -7.32 -51.46
CA ARG A 41 -6.82 -6.28 -52.33
C ARG A 41 -8.19 -5.81 -51.85
N GLU A 42 -9.09 -6.71 -51.49
CA GLU A 42 -10.41 -6.35 -50.95
C GLU A 42 -10.28 -5.55 -49.65
N ALA A 43 -9.36 -5.94 -48.78
CA ALA A 43 -9.05 -5.23 -47.55
C ALA A 43 -8.42 -3.84 -47.82
N SER A 44 -7.58 -3.68 -48.84
CA SER A 44 -7.02 -2.37 -49.20
C SER A 44 -8.03 -1.41 -49.83
N LEU A 45 -9.11 -1.94 -50.42
CA LEU A 45 -10.26 -1.16 -50.88
C LEU A 45 -11.19 -0.76 -49.72
N CYS A 46 -11.19 -1.52 -48.63
CA CYS A 46 -11.92 -1.16 -47.43
C CYS A 46 -11.25 0.02 -46.69
N PRO A 47 -12.04 0.96 -46.13
CA PRO A 47 -11.49 1.99 -45.26
C PRO A 47 -10.89 1.37 -43.99
N ASP A 48 -9.66 1.79 -43.65
CA ASP A 48 -8.91 1.27 -42.49
C ASP A 48 -9.62 1.52 -41.15
N VAL A 49 -10.35 2.63 -41.05
CA VAL A 49 -11.16 2.97 -39.87
C VAL A 49 -12.56 3.36 -40.30
N VAL A 50 -13.55 2.70 -39.70
CA VAL A 50 -14.97 3.04 -39.85
C VAL A 50 -15.57 3.42 -38.50
N VAL A 51 -16.38 4.49 -38.47
CA VAL A 51 -17.04 4.96 -37.25
C VAL A 51 -18.55 4.88 -37.44
N ALA A 52 -19.20 3.99 -36.68
CA ALA A 52 -20.65 3.87 -36.67
C ALA A 52 -21.27 4.93 -35.72
N GLN A 53 -22.25 5.69 -36.22
CA GLN A 53 -22.99 6.66 -35.42
C GLN A 53 -24.05 5.95 -34.57
N ILE A 54 -23.89 5.97 -33.25
CA ILE A 54 -24.82 5.35 -32.30
C ILE A 54 -25.42 6.45 -31.42
N ASP A 55 -26.73 6.40 -31.18
CA ASP A 55 -27.40 7.36 -30.29
C ASP A 55 -26.91 7.21 -28.83
N PRO A 56 -26.17 8.19 -28.29
CA PRO A 56 -25.58 8.12 -26.95
C PRO A 56 -26.63 8.07 -25.83
N LYS A 57 -27.88 8.49 -26.10
CA LYS A 57 -28.96 8.44 -25.09
C LYS A 57 -29.33 7.02 -24.68
N LYS A 58 -29.07 6.02 -25.55
CA LYS A 58 -29.31 4.60 -25.26
C LYS A 58 -28.28 4.01 -24.29
N LEU A 59 -27.07 4.55 -24.24
CA LEU A 59 -25.95 4.03 -23.43
C LEU A 59 -25.89 4.64 -22.02
N LYS A 60 -26.31 5.90 -21.86
CA LYS A 60 -26.25 6.63 -20.57
C LYS A 60 -27.11 6.04 -19.46
N LYS A 61 -28.14 5.24 -19.78
CA LYS A 61 -29.09 4.70 -18.79
C LYS A 61 -28.55 3.54 -17.95
N LYS A 62 -27.44 2.92 -18.34
CA LYS A 62 -26.90 1.69 -17.70
C LYS A 62 -25.42 1.80 -17.31
N GLN A 63 -24.90 3.03 -17.17
CA GLN A 63 -23.50 3.21 -16.80
C GLN A 63 -23.30 2.84 -15.32
N THR A 64 -22.40 1.91 -15.05
CA THR A 64 -21.96 1.57 -13.70
C THR A 64 -21.01 2.64 -13.18
N VAL A 65 -21.05 2.87 -11.86
CA VAL A 65 -20.12 3.80 -11.19
C VAL A 65 -18.80 3.09 -10.90
N ASN A 66 -17.69 3.79 -11.13
CA ASN A 66 -16.40 3.37 -10.59
C ASN A 66 -16.29 3.89 -9.16
N ALA A 67 -16.34 2.98 -8.19
CA ALA A 67 -16.20 3.35 -6.78
C ALA A 67 -14.76 3.83 -6.53
N SER A 68 -14.61 5.12 -6.25
CA SER A 68 -13.33 5.71 -5.86
C SER A 68 -13.28 5.87 -4.35
N ILE A 69 -12.14 5.51 -3.76
CA ILE A 69 -11.96 5.59 -2.31
C ILE A 69 -11.65 7.05 -1.94
N THR A 70 -12.48 7.65 -1.08
CA THR A 70 -12.36 9.05 -0.62
C THR A 70 -11.00 9.37 0.01
N GLY A 71 -10.48 10.57 -0.21
CA GLY A 71 -9.21 11.01 0.37
C GLY A 71 -9.22 11.15 1.90
N CYS A 72 -8.13 11.65 2.46
CA CYS A 72 -8.06 11.97 3.89
C CYS A 72 -8.97 13.16 4.22
N GLN A 73 -9.59 13.13 5.40
CA GLN A 73 -10.38 14.24 5.93
C GLN A 73 -9.49 15.43 6.30
N ALA A 74 -10.00 16.65 6.05
CA ALA A 74 -9.30 17.87 6.43
C ALA A 74 -9.18 17.97 7.96
N ALA A 75 -8.06 18.51 8.43
CA ALA A 75 -7.89 18.76 9.86
C ALA A 75 -8.89 19.81 10.35
N PRO A 76 -9.49 19.65 11.54
CA PRO A 76 -10.27 20.71 12.16
C PRO A 76 -9.46 22.00 12.35
N ALA A 77 -10.14 23.14 12.46
CA ALA A 77 -9.49 24.45 12.56
C ALA A 77 -8.52 24.49 13.76
N GLY A 78 -7.26 24.85 13.49
CA GLY A 78 -6.20 24.91 14.50
C GLY A 78 -5.48 23.59 14.81
N PHE A 79 -5.84 22.49 14.13
CA PHE A 79 -5.13 21.19 14.19
C PHE A 79 -4.34 20.88 12.91
N SER A 80 -4.35 21.77 11.92
CA SER A 80 -3.53 21.59 10.71
C SER A 80 -2.07 21.97 11.00
N PRO A 81 -1.09 21.06 10.83
CA PRO A 81 0.31 21.39 11.06
C PRO A 81 0.85 22.32 9.97
N SER A 82 1.71 23.27 10.35
CA SER A 82 2.37 24.16 9.40
C SER A 82 3.25 23.39 8.40
N LEU A 83 3.39 23.92 7.18
CA LEU A 83 4.24 23.31 6.14
C LEU A 83 5.70 23.16 6.61
N LYS A 84 6.22 24.15 7.35
CA LYS A 84 7.58 24.11 7.91
C LYS A 84 7.77 22.91 8.85
N TRP A 85 6.77 22.62 9.69
CA TRP A 85 6.81 21.47 10.58
C TRP A 85 6.77 20.16 9.79
N GLN A 86 5.89 20.05 8.78
CA GLN A 86 5.80 18.86 7.93
C GLN A 86 7.12 18.56 7.22
N LEU A 87 7.76 19.56 6.62
CA LEU A 87 9.06 19.42 5.96
C LEU A 87 10.17 18.98 6.95
N LYS A 88 10.15 19.52 8.17
CA LYS A 88 11.08 19.11 9.22
C LYS A 88 10.89 17.63 9.59
N GLN A 89 9.64 17.18 9.73
CA GLN A 89 9.35 15.77 10.03
C GLN A 89 9.79 14.84 8.90
N VAL A 90 9.56 15.20 7.64
CA VAL A 90 10.03 14.42 6.49
C VAL A 90 11.56 14.31 6.49
N SER A 91 12.27 15.40 6.80
CA SER A 91 13.73 15.39 6.91
C SER A 91 14.22 14.49 8.04
N ASN A 92 13.65 14.63 9.24
CA ASN A 92 14.00 13.81 10.40
C ASN A 92 13.73 12.33 10.14
N PHE A 93 12.57 12.01 9.55
CA PHE A 93 12.22 10.63 9.21
C PHE A 93 13.18 10.03 8.19
N SER A 94 13.64 10.82 7.21
CA SER A 94 14.68 10.39 6.27
C SER A 94 15.99 10.06 6.99
N GLU A 95 16.40 10.87 7.97
CA GLU A 95 17.60 10.59 8.78
C GLU A 95 17.44 9.31 9.61
N VAL A 96 16.30 9.13 10.26
CA VAL A 96 15.98 7.91 11.03
C VAL A 96 16.09 6.68 10.13
N ARG A 97 15.48 6.71 8.93
CA ARG A 97 15.57 5.62 7.95
C ARG A 97 17.00 5.30 7.55
N GLN A 98 17.81 6.32 7.29
CA GLN A 98 19.24 6.14 6.97
C GLN A 98 19.99 5.49 8.14
N ARG A 99 19.73 5.92 9.38
CA ARG A 99 20.37 5.37 10.58
C ARG A 99 19.95 3.93 10.84
N VAL A 100 18.67 3.60 10.70
CA VAL A 100 18.15 2.23 10.82
C VAL A 100 18.80 1.33 9.77
N HIS A 101 18.82 1.76 8.51
CA HIS A 101 19.42 0.99 7.44
C HIS A 101 20.94 0.77 7.66
N LYS A 102 21.67 1.83 8.03
CA LYS A 102 23.12 1.77 8.28
C LYS A 102 23.50 0.77 9.36
N HIS A 103 22.73 0.70 10.46
CA HIS A 103 23.05 -0.15 11.60
C HIS A 103 22.29 -1.49 11.60
N ARG A 104 21.52 -1.80 10.54
CA ARG A 104 20.65 -2.98 10.48
C ARG A 104 21.43 -4.28 10.70
N GLN A 105 22.59 -4.42 10.07
CA GLN A 105 23.43 -5.62 10.21
C GLN A 105 23.96 -5.78 11.64
N HIS A 106 24.38 -4.68 12.27
CA HIS A 106 24.89 -4.67 13.64
C HIS A 106 23.82 -5.12 14.64
N TRP A 107 22.60 -4.57 14.56
CA TRP A 107 21.51 -4.94 15.45
C TRP A 107 20.98 -6.35 15.19
N ARG A 108 21.09 -6.85 13.95
CA ARG A 108 20.69 -8.22 13.60
C ARG A 108 21.63 -9.27 14.24
N SER A 109 22.90 -8.95 14.43
CA SER A 109 23.88 -9.85 15.05
C SER A 109 23.85 -9.88 16.58
N GLN A 110 23.24 -8.89 17.24
CA GLN A 110 23.12 -8.88 18.70
C GLN A 110 22.08 -9.92 19.15
N THR A 111 22.34 -10.63 20.25
CA THR A 111 21.37 -11.56 20.87
C THR A 111 20.18 -10.79 21.44
N LEU A 112 18.98 -11.37 21.35
CA LEU A 112 17.83 -10.86 22.08
C LEU A 112 17.92 -11.35 23.51
N ASP A 113 17.39 -10.58 24.45
CA ASP A 113 17.18 -11.08 25.82
C ASP A 113 16.21 -12.27 25.77
N ASP A 114 16.41 -13.25 26.66
CA ASP A 114 15.63 -14.49 26.72
C ASP A 114 14.10 -14.25 26.86
N ASN A 115 13.71 -13.06 27.30
CA ASN A 115 12.32 -12.66 27.47
C ASN A 115 11.61 -12.26 26.16
N VAL A 116 12.33 -12.11 25.05
CA VAL A 116 11.75 -11.65 23.76
C VAL A 116 11.47 -12.85 22.85
N VAL A 117 10.23 -13.36 22.92
CA VAL A 117 9.72 -14.36 21.97
C VAL A 117 8.99 -13.63 20.85
N VAL A 118 9.61 -13.55 19.67
CA VAL A 118 9.00 -12.93 18.49
C VAL A 118 7.97 -13.88 17.89
N PRO A 119 6.70 -13.47 17.68
CA PRO A 119 5.67 -14.31 17.09
C PRO A 119 6.00 -14.74 15.66
N ASN A 120 5.34 -15.81 15.20
CA ASN A 120 5.43 -16.24 13.80
C ASN A 120 4.81 -15.19 12.87
N SER A 121 5.23 -15.12 11.60
CA SER A 121 4.74 -14.11 10.66
C SER A 121 3.22 -14.12 10.47
N ASP A 122 2.60 -15.28 10.62
CA ASP A 122 1.19 -15.51 10.32
C ASP A 122 0.30 -15.42 11.58
N ASP A 123 0.92 -15.19 12.76
CA ASP A 123 0.24 -15.11 14.04
C ASP A 123 -0.26 -13.69 14.31
N GLU A 124 -1.40 -13.34 13.71
CA GLU A 124 -2.01 -12.01 13.83
C GLU A 124 -2.28 -11.60 15.29
N GLU A 125 -2.82 -12.52 16.10
CA GLU A 125 -3.15 -12.24 17.50
C GLU A 125 -1.89 -12.09 18.35
N GLY A 126 -0.90 -12.98 18.15
CA GLY A 126 0.39 -12.89 18.82
C GLY A 126 1.11 -11.57 18.52
N TRP A 127 1.07 -11.07 17.28
CA TRP A 127 1.66 -9.77 16.93
C TRP A 127 0.94 -8.60 17.59
N LYS A 128 -0.40 -8.63 17.67
CA LYS A 128 -1.17 -7.58 18.35
C LYS A 128 -0.83 -7.53 19.84
N ILE A 129 -0.79 -8.68 20.51
CA ILE A 129 -0.43 -8.79 21.93
C ILE A 129 1.02 -8.39 22.15
N PHE A 130 1.95 -8.85 21.30
CA PHE A 130 3.37 -8.51 21.40
C PHE A 130 3.62 -7.00 21.29
N CYS A 131 2.96 -6.32 20.35
CA CYS A 131 3.18 -4.89 20.10
C CYS A 131 2.45 -3.99 21.11
N LEU A 132 1.23 -4.34 21.51
CA LEU A 132 0.34 -3.48 22.29
C LEU A 132 0.23 -3.87 23.77
N GLY A 133 0.55 -5.12 24.10
CA GLY A 133 0.40 -5.70 25.43
C GLY A 133 -0.98 -6.29 25.67
N GLU A 134 -1.04 -7.28 26.56
CA GLU A 134 -2.27 -7.96 26.95
C GLU A 134 -3.30 -7.01 27.59
N ASN A 135 -2.84 -5.99 28.33
CA ASN A 135 -3.75 -5.00 28.95
C ASN A 135 -4.54 -4.19 27.91
N VAL A 136 -3.89 -3.80 26.82
CA VAL A 136 -4.50 -3.02 25.74
C VAL A 136 -5.32 -3.93 24.82
N TYR A 137 -4.93 -5.19 24.67
CA TYR A 137 -5.66 -6.18 23.88
C TYR A 137 -6.93 -6.70 24.58
N LEU A 138 -6.90 -6.93 25.89
CA LEU A 138 -8.04 -7.45 26.67
C LEU A 138 -8.90 -6.36 27.31
N ASN A 139 -8.51 -5.06 27.23
CA ASN A 139 -9.15 -3.95 27.96
C ASN A 139 -9.23 -4.19 29.48
N SER A 140 -8.30 -4.96 30.05
CA SER A 140 -8.29 -5.24 31.48
C SER A 140 -7.69 -4.03 32.22
N PRO A 141 -8.35 -3.50 33.27
CA PRO A 141 -7.76 -2.45 34.09
C PRO A 141 -6.47 -2.97 34.74
N PRO A 142 -5.46 -2.11 34.94
CA PRO A 142 -4.25 -2.50 35.65
C PRO A 142 -4.63 -2.94 37.07
N THR A 143 -4.46 -4.23 37.38
CA THR A 143 -4.67 -4.74 38.73
C THR A 143 -3.68 -4.06 39.66
N LEU A 144 -4.20 -3.33 40.66
CA LEU A 144 -3.45 -2.49 41.60
C LEU A 144 -2.52 -3.27 42.57
N GLU A 145 -2.29 -4.56 42.35
CA GLU A 145 -1.57 -5.42 43.31
C GLU A 145 -0.06 -5.59 43.05
N GLU A 146 0.48 -5.13 41.93
CA GLU A 146 1.88 -5.38 41.57
C GLU A 146 2.76 -4.12 41.66
N THR A 147 2.71 -3.42 42.80
CA THR A 147 3.69 -2.35 43.11
C THR A 147 5.05 -2.92 43.59
N ASN A 148 5.22 -4.25 43.66
CA ASN A 148 6.35 -4.88 44.36
C ASN A 148 7.28 -5.78 43.51
N ALA A 149 7.24 -5.71 42.17
CA ALA A 149 8.26 -6.32 41.32
C ALA A 149 8.99 -5.23 40.51
N PRO A 150 10.30 -4.99 40.70
CA PRO A 150 11.06 -3.97 39.96
C PRO A 150 11.44 -4.42 38.54
N GLY A 151 10.59 -5.22 37.89
CA GLY A 151 10.78 -5.70 36.52
C GLY A 151 9.63 -5.21 35.65
N LEU A 152 9.94 -4.53 34.54
CA LEU A 152 8.93 -4.17 33.54
C LEU A 152 8.41 -5.46 32.89
N ASP A 153 7.17 -5.81 33.13
CA ASP A 153 6.54 -6.94 32.44
C ASP A 153 6.04 -6.49 31.05
N TYR A 154 6.91 -6.71 30.06
CA TYR A 154 6.62 -6.41 28.66
C TYR A 154 5.52 -7.30 28.06
N VAL A 155 5.17 -8.42 28.71
CA VAL A 155 4.03 -9.25 28.28
C VAL A 155 2.71 -8.53 28.55
N LYS A 156 2.60 -7.90 29.73
CA LYS A 156 1.41 -7.13 30.13
C LYS A 156 1.30 -5.79 29.41
N THR A 157 2.44 -5.11 29.21
CA THR A 157 2.49 -3.71 28.72
C THR A 157 2.77 -3.58 27.21
N GLY A 158 3.23 -4.67 26.58
CA GLY A 158 3.67 -4.70 25.19
C GLY A 158 5.15 -4.38 25.05
N PHE A 159 5.82 -5.04 24.11
CA PHE A 159 7.21 -4.74 23.76
C PHE A 159 7.28 -3.45 22.94
N PRO A 160 8.21 -2.53 23.23
CA PRO A 160 8.46 -1.39 22.35
C PRO A 160 9.25 -1.84 21.10
N PRO A 161 9.19 -1.07 20.00
CA PRO A 161 9.87 -1.41 18.76
C PRO A 161 11.38 -1.13 18.84
N PHE A 162 12.11 -1.96 19.59
CA PHE A 162 13.57 -1.86 19.69
C PHE A 162 14.24 -2.19 18.36
N LEU A 163 15.37 -1.55 18.07
CA LEU A 163 16.17 -1.81 16.87
C LEU A 163 16.64 -3.27 16.78
N SER A 164 16.92 -3.91 17.91
CA SER A 164 17.25 -5.34 17.98
C SER A 164 16.11 -6.23 17.46
N ILE A 165 14.85 -5.82 17.64
CA ILE A 165 13.66 -6.54 17.17
C ILE A 165 13.38 -6.19 15.71
N VAL A 166 13.13 -4.91 15.41
CA VAL A 166 12.68 -4.48 14.06
C VAL A 166 13.73 -4.72 12.97
N SER A 167 15.03 -4.74 13.31
CA SER A 167 16.10 -5.03 12.33
C SER A 167 16.13 -6.49 11.88
N ARG A 168 15.55 -7.41 12.67
CA ARG A 168 15.47 -8.85 12.37
C ARG A 168 14.28 -9.19 11.47
N LEU A 169 13.26 -8.33 11.44
CA LEU A 169 12.06 -8.56 10.64
C LEU A 169 12.40 -8.46 9.15
N ASN A 170 11.81 -9.37 8.37
CA ASN A 170 11.87 -9.31 6.91
C ASN A 170 10.77 -8.36 6.38
N GLN A 171 10.81 -7.98 5.09
CA GLN A 171 9.84 -7.04 4.53
C GLN A 171 8.40 -7.59 4.50
N ALA A 172 8.23 -8.90 4.37
CA ALA A 172 6.91 -9.54 4.38
C ALA A 172 6.27 -9.43 5.78
N THR A 173 7.01 -9.77 6.83
CA THR A 173 6.59 -9.63 8.23
C THR A 173 6.33 -8.18 8.58
N ILE A 174 7.18 -7.23 8.15
CA ILE A 174 6.90 -5.79 8.39
C ILE A 174 5.57 -5.37 7.77
N SER A 175 5.28 -5.83 6.56
CA SER A 175 4.02 -5.51 5.86
C SER A 175 2.81 -6.17 6.54
N ALA A 176 2.93 -7.45 6.91
CA ALA A 176 1.89 -8.20 7.61
C ALA A 176 1.59 -7.61 8.99
N VAL A 177 2.62 -7.29 9.78
CA VAL A 177 2.45 -6.67 11.11
C VAL A 177 1.83 -5.28 10.98
N LEU A 178 2.22 -4.49 9.96
CA LEU A 178 1.58 -3.21 9.70
C LEU A 178 0.08 -3.39 9.41
N GLU A 179 -0.29 -4.40 8.62
CA GLU A 179 -1.68 -4.74 8.34
C GLU A 179 -2.43 -5.19 9.60
N TYR A 180 -1.88 -6.09 10.41
CA TYR A 180 -2.49 -6.55 11.67
C TYR A 180 -2.76 -5.39 12.64
N LEU A 181 -1.79 -4.48 12.78
CA LEU A 181 -1.95 -3.27 13.59
C LEU A 181 -2.99 -2.30 13.01
N MET A 182 -3.11 -2.23 11.69
CA MET A 182 -4.16 -1.44 11.03
C MET A 182 -5.56 -2.05 11.20
N THR A 183 -5.69 -3.36 11.13
CA THR A 183 -6.95 -4.07 11.43
C THR A 183 -7.37 -3.79 12.87
N TRP A 184 -6.45 -3.90 13.82
CA TRP A 184 -6.71 -3.55 15.22
C TRP A 184 -7.11 -2.08 15.40
N PHE A 185 -6.40 -1.16 14.74
CA PHE A 185 -6.71 0.27 14.77
C PHE A 185 -8.06 0.62 14.13
N SER A 186 -8.56 -0.25 13.24
CA SER A 186 -9.87 -0.02 12.63
C SER A 186 -11.02 -0.26 13.60
N GLU A 187 -10.83 -1.09 14.63
CA GLU A 187 -11.87 -1.44 15.60
C GLU A 187 -11.71 -0.70 16.93
N ARG A 188 -10.51 -0.21 17.26
CA ARG A 188 -10.18 0.36 18.57
C ARG A 188 -9.63 1.79 18.51
N SER A 189 -9.61 2.45 19.67
CA SER A 189 -9.05 3.79 19.83
C SER A 189 -7.54 3.81 19.58
N PHE A 190 -7.03 4.95 19.13
CA PHE A 190 -5.59 5.14 19.01
C PHE A 190 -4.88 5.06 20.37
N VAL A 191 -3.74 4.37 20.41
CA VAL A 191 -2.90 4.20 21.60
C VAL A 191 -1.44 4.61 21.26
N PRO A 192 -0.68 5.29 22.14
CA PRO A 192 0.69 5.71 21.84
C PRO A 192 1.65 4.57 21.45
N GLN A 193 1.47 3.38 22.02
CA GLN A 193 2.20 2.16 21.70
C GLN A 193 2.04 1.79 20.21
N LEU A 194 0.81 1.87 19.71
CA LEU A 194 0.49 1.66 18.29
C LEU A 194 1.24 2.65 17.40
N GLY A 195 1.26 3.94 17.78
CA GLY A 195 1.97 5.00 17.05
C GLY A 195 3.47 4.73 16.89
N ARG A 196 4.12 4.32 17.99
CA ARG A 196 5.55 3.97 17.97
C ARG A 196 5.83 2.79 17.05
N TRP A 197 5.00 1.75 17.11
CA TRP A 197 5.13 0.58 16.23
C TRP A 197 4.90 0.94 14.76
N MET A 198 3.84 1.68 14.45
CA MET A 198 3.58 2.17 13.09
C MET A 198 4.76 3.00 12.56
N TYR A 199 5.29 3.93 13.37
CA TYR A 199 6.44 4.73 12.97
C TYR A 199 7.69 3.90 12.73
N ALA A 200 8.00 2.96 13.62
CA ALA A 200 9.15 2.07 13.48
C ALA A 200 9.03 1.15 12.26
N LEU A 201 7.86 0.57 12.01
CA LEU A 201 7.61 -0.27 10.84
C LEU A 201 7.72 0.53 9.54
N LEU A 202 7.19 1.76 9.50
CA LEU A 202 7.35 2.67 8.37
C LEU A 202 8.83 3.04 8.13
N ALA A 203 9.62 3.19 9.20
CA ALA A 203 11.05 3.44 9.10
C ALA A 203 11.83 2.23 8.53
N CYS A 204 11.37 1.02 8.81
CA CYS A 204 11.95 -0.23 8.31
C CYS A 204 11.47 -0.64 6.90
N LEU A 205 10.42 0.00 6.38
CA LEU A 205 9.81 -0.32 5.10
C LEU A 205 10.70 0.14 3.92
N GLU A 206 11.21 -0.79 3.13
CA GLU A 206 12.16 -0.52 2.04
C GLU A 206 11.47 0.02 0.77
N LYS A 207 12.22 0.79 -0.03
CA LYS A 207 11.78 1.33 -1.33
C LYS A 207 12.48 0.55 -2.45
N PRO A 208 11.84 0.29 -3.61
CA PRO A 208 10.48 0.71 -3.99
C PRO A 208 9.39 -0.07 -3.25
N LEU A 209 8.32 0.64 -2.88
CA LEU A 209 7.19 0.02 -2.18
C LEU A 209 6.34 -0.79 -3.15
N LEU A 210 5.84 -1.92 -2.66
CA LEU A 210 4.80 -2.67 -3.37
C LEU A 210 3.48 -1.86 -3.39
N PRO A 211 2.63 -2.05 -4.41
CA PRO A 211 1.33 -1.39 -4.48
C PRO A 211 0.44 -1.64 -3.25
N GLU A 212 0.53 -2.83 -2.67
CA GLU A 212 -0.19 -3.22 -1.45
C GLU A 212 0.26 -2.38 -0.24
N ALA A 213 1.57 -2.24 -0.03
CA ALA A 213 2.12 -1.38 1.01
C ALA A 213 1.67 0.08 0.82
N HIS A 214 1.60 0.57 -0.43
CA HIS A 214 1.03 1.88 -0.74
C HIS A 214 -0.46 2.00 -0.38
N SER A 215 -1.24 0.95 -0.61
CA SER A 215 -2.65 0.90 -0.22
C SER A 215 -2.80 0.97 1.30
N LEU A 216 -2.02 0.17 2.04
CA LEU A 216 -2.02 0.12 3.52
C LEU A 216 -1.69 1.50 4.12
N ILE A 217 -0.58 2.13 3.74
CA ILE A 217 -0.23 3.45 4.30
C ILE A 217 -1.29 4.53 3.99
N ARG A 218 -1.98 4.44 2.84
CA ARG A 218 -3.08 5.37 2.50
C ARG A 218 -4.32 5.10 3.33
N GLN A 219 -4.65 3.84 3.58
CA GLN A 219 -5.75 3.48 4.48
C GLN A 219 -5.46 3.93 5.91
N LEU A 220 -4.22 3.78 6.38
CA LEU A 220 -3.78 4.27 7.69
C LEU A 220 -3.93 5.79 7.80
N ALA A 221 -3.50 6.54 6.78
CA ALA A 221 -3.64 7.99 6.75
C ALA A 221 -5.11 8.44 6.76
N ARG A 222 -6.00 7.71 6.07
CA ARG A 222 -7.45 7.97 6.08
C ARG A 222 -8.03 7.76 7.47
N ARG A 223 -7.79 6.60 8.10
CA ARG A 223 -8.26 6.32 9.46
C ARG A 223 -7.71 7.33 10.47
N SER A 224 -6.44 7.70 10.35
CA SER A 224 -5.83 8.74 11.19
C SER A 224 -6.51 10.09 11.02
N SER A 225 -6.91 10.44 9.79
CA SER A 225 -7.65 11.67 9.52
C SER A 225 -9.09 11.65 10.05
N GLU A 226 -9.76 10.50 10.03
CA GLU A 226 -11.09 10.30 10.61
C GLU A 226 -11.05 10.45 12.13
N VAL A 227 -10.08 9.81 12.80
CA VAL A 227 -9.86 9.97 14.23
C VAL A 227 -9.48 11.41 14.59
N ARG A 228 -8.67 12.08 13.75
CA ARG A 228 -8.36 13.50 13.98
C ARG A 228 -9.60 14.40 13.86
N ALA A 229 -10.54 14.06 13.00
CA ALA A 229 -11.75 14.86 12.77
C ALA A 229 -12.72 14.81 13.95
N THR A 230 -12.70 13.76 14.79
CA THR A 230 -13.58 13.65 15.96
C THR A 230 -13.08 14.43 17.18
N LEU A 231 -11.88 15.02 17.11
CA LEU A 231 -11.27 15.64 18.27
C LEU A 231 -11.75 17.08 18.47
N VAL A 232 -12.28 17.32 19.67
CA VAL A 232 -12.67 18.63 20.18
C VAL A 232 -11.52 19.19 21.01
N ARG A 233 -11.29 20.51 20.95
CA ARG A 233 -10.31 21.20 21.81
C ARG A 233 -10.76 21.12 23.28
N ASP A 234 -10.43 20.04 23.97
CA ASP A 234 -10.53 19.97 25.43
C ASP A 234 -9.24 20.50 26.06
N HIS A 235 -9.37 21.62 26.79
CA HIS A 235 -8.26 22.25 27.52
C HIS A 235 -7.64 21.37 28.63
N HIS A 236 -8.20 20.18 28.93
CA HIS A 236 -7.65 19.21 29.88
C HIS A 236 -7.09 17.93 29.23
N ASN A 237 -7.34 17.68 27.94
CA ASN A 237 -6.93 16.45 27.24
C ASN A 237 -5.94 16.72 26.10
N VAL A 238 -5.16 17.81 26.22
CA VAL A 238 -4.10 18.19 25.27
C VAL A 238 -3.00 17.10 25.17
N CYS A 239 -2.95 16.15 26.10
CA CYS A 239 -1.90 15.14 26.20
C CYS A 239 -2.00 14.01 25.16
N SER A 240 -3.21 13.66 24.68
CA SER A 240 -3.37 12.41 23.91
C SER A 240 -3.06 12.55 22.42
N MET A 241 -3.39 13.71 21.80
CA MET A 241 -3.16 13.92 20.36
C MET A 241 -1.99 14.83 20.00
N CYS A 242 -1.55 15.76 20.87
CA CYS A 242 -0.24 16.41 20.63
C CYS A 242 0.85 15.34 20.53
N GLN A 243 0.73 14.25 21.28
CA GLN A 243 1.58 13.07 21.18
C GLN A 243 1.33 12.18 19.95
N LEU A 244 0.24 12.32 19.21
CA LEU A 244 -0.04 11.56 18.00
C LEU A 244 0.66 12.16 16.78
N GLU A 245 0.55 13.48 16.58
CA GLU A 245 1.30 14.14 15.51
C GLU A 245 2.79 14.30 15.90
N GLU A 246 3.11 14.41 17.19
CA GLU A 246 4.50 14.49 17.67
C GLU A 246 5.18 13.12 17.84
N LYS A 247 4.46 12.00 18.10
CA LYS A 247 5.05 10.64 18.26
C LYS A 247 4.64 9.60 17.21
N MET A 248 3.80 9.93 16.23
CA MET A 248 3.72 9.12 15.00
C MET A 248 4.90 9.42 14.07
N PHE A 249 5.70 10.45 14.37
CA PHE A 249 6.92 10.84 13.63
C PHE A 249 8.18 11.05 14.51
N LEU A 250 8.16 10.62 15.78
CA LEU A 250 9.33 10.48 16.66
C LEU A 250 9.39 9.04 17.17
#